data_AF-A0A8H7CW10-F1
#
_entry.id   AF-A0A8H7CW10-F1
#
_cell.length_a   1.000
_cell.length_b   1.000
_cell.length_c   1.000
_cell.angle_alpha   90.00
_cell.angle_beta   90.00
_cell.angle_gamma   90.00
#
_symmetry.space_group_name_H-M   'P 1'
#
loop_
_entity.id
_entity.type
_entity.pdbx_description
1 polymer ?
#
loop_
_entity_poly.entity_id
_entity_poly.type
_entity_poly.pdbx_seq_one_letter_code
_entity_poly.pdbx_strand_id
1 'polypeptide(L)'
;MVPAIQPNLISNTRTLAEHEGWIITAFATILLGHPVPWDLPEYVGLCTGFHLMLGSISFAQVRRQTQIIGIVLNLKTWTIKSLIESAFLATIYDRRVHTVDEVVKHLCFNTVSCTSTTPYYIKLFRLRLERCMNGVGHPLELQSCLEALGTVSEQEFIASANDPLLCANLVLLCGTDSDLRPTQDDWTISFKFFGKHTRDSDIARPLTFRTCFQSIDVHLDRELKEMLLEPVANDSSGTSKFDPWLHNQLVNRDHNTG
;
A
#
# COMPACT_ATOMS: atom_id res chain seq x y z
N MET A 1 31.38 -3.20 -12.92
CA MET A 1 30.71 -3.04 -11.61
C MET A 1 29.77 -1.86 -11.74
N VAL A 2 28.46 -2.11 -11.84
CA VAL A 2 27.44 -1.05 -11.80
C VAL A 2 27.18 -0.74 -10.33
N PRO A 3 27.29 0.51 -9.87
CA PRO A 3 27.01 0.86 -8.48
C PRO A 3 25.53 0.57 -8.17
N ALA A 4 25.27 -0.03 -7.01
CA ALA A 4 23.92 -0.24 -6.51
C ALA A 4 23.26 1.12 -6.28
N ILE A 5 22.29 1.48 -7.13
CA ILE A 5 21.50 2.69 -6.96
C ILE A 5 20.58 2.45 -5.76
N GLN A 6 20.80 3.18 -4.65
CA GLN A 6 19.92 3.15 -3.50
C GLN A 6 18.68 4.02 -3.80
N PRO A 7 17.47 3.44 -3.91
CA PRO A 7 16.24 4.17 -4.27
C PRO A 7 15.87 5.30 -3.30
N ASN A 8 16.41 5.22 -2.09
CA ASN A 8 16.09 6.05 -0.93
C ASN A 8 16.58 7.51 -1.03
N LEU A 9 17.37 7.83 -2.06
CA LEU A 9 17.97 9.17 -2.26
C LEU A 9 17.09 10.13 -3.08
N ILE A 10 15.95 9.68 -3.60
CA ILE A 10 15.08 10.54 -4.42
C ILE A 10 13.99 11.17 -3.53
N SER A 11 14.04 12.50 -3.37
CA SER A 11 13.07 13.27 -2.57
C SER A 11 11.61 12.94 -2.95
N ASN A 12 10.78 12.70 -1.93
CA ASN A 12 9.34 12.38 -2.04
C ASN A 12 8.44 13.62 -2.20
N THR A 13 8.97 14.83 -2.13
CA THR A 13 8.20 16.07 -2.33
C THR A 13 8.41 16.60 -3.75
N ARG A 14 7.68 16.04 -4.72
CA ARG A 14 7.69 16.52 -6.11
C ARG A 14 6.29 16.89 -6.54
N THR A 15 6.14 18.03 -7.19
CA THR A 15 4.87 18.43 -7.82
C THR A 15 4.56 17.54 -9.02
N LEU A 16 3.28 17.47 -9.44
CA LEU A 16 2.88 16.70 -10.62
C LEU A 16 3.66 17.11 -11.88
N ALA A 17 3.86 18.41 -12.08
CA ALA A 17 4.61 18.95 -13.22
C ALA A 17 6.10 18.55 -13.20
N GLU A 18 6.73 18.57 -12.02
CA GLU A 18 8.10 18.05 -11.87
C GLU A 18 8.13 16.56 -12.18
N HIS A 19 7.21 15.78 -11.61
CA HIS A 19 7.13 14.34 -11.86
C HIS A 19 6.98 14.01 -13.36
N GLU A 20 6.10 14.73 -14.07
CA GLU A 20 5.96 14.62 -15.53
C GLU A 20 7.26 14.99 -16.27
N GLY A 21 7.95 16.05 -15.87
CA GLY A 21 9.23 16.46 -16.44
C GLY A 21 10.34 15.40 -16.25
N TRP A 22 10.40 14.79 -15.07
CA TRP A 22 11.34 13.68 -14.78
C TRP A 22 11.03 12.45 -15.63
N ILE A 23 9.75 12.08 -15.78
CA ILE A 23 9.34 10.98 -16.64
C ILE A 23 9.73 11.27 -18.08
N ILE A 24 9.41 12.45 -18.61
CA ILE A 24 9.72 12.87 -19.98
C ILE A 24 11.23 12.79 -20.25
N THR A 25 12.05 13.36 -19.35
CA THR A 25 13.52 13.37 -19.43
C THR A 25 14.10 11.96 -19.40
N ALA A 26 13.57 11.10 -18.53
CA ALA A 26 14.04 9.73 -18.42
C ALA A 26 13.67 8.89 -19.63
N PHE A 27 12.44 8.99 -20.13
CA PHE A 27 12.02 8.34 -21.38
C PHE A 27 12.89 8.78 -22.56
N ALA A 28 13.17 10.07 -22.68
CA ALA A 28 14.09 10.62 -23.66
C ALA A 28 15.49 10.00 -23.56
N THR A 29 16.04 9.95 -22.34
CA THR A 29 17.37 9.39 -22.09
C THR A 29 17.43 7.91 -22.47
N ILE A 30 16.41 7.13 -22.12
CA ILE A 30 16.35 5.69 -22.39
C ILE A 30 16.15 5.40 -23.88
N LEU A 31 15.28 6.15 -24.56
CA LEU A 31 14.93 5.89 -25.96
C LEU A 31 15.93 6.49 -26.94
N LEU A 32 16.41 7.69 -26.66
CA LEU A 32 17.20 8.52 -27.58
C LEU A 32 18.63 8.73 -27.10
N GLY A 33 19.01 8.19 -25.95
CA GLY A 33 20.36 8.34 -25.39
C GLY A 33 20.67 9.76 -24.93
N HIS A 34 19.65 10.62 -24.78
CA HIS A 34 19.82 12.03 -24.48
C HIS A 34 18.69 12.55 -23.58
N PRO A 35 18.95 13.36 -22.53
CA PRO A 35 17.92 13.80 -21.57
C PRO A 35 16.97 14.86 -22.11
N VAL A 36 17.43 15.69 -23.05
CA VAL A 36 16.62 16.74 -23.69
C VAL A 36 16.78 16.67 -25.21
N PRO A 37 16.31 15.59 -25.85
CA PRO A 37 16.54 15.34 -27.28
C PRO A 37 15.71 16.26 -28.18
N TRP A 38 14.68 16.91 -27.62
CA TRP A 38 13.74 17.75 -28.35
C TRP A 38 14.40 18.97 -29.00
N ASP A 39 15.50 19.44 -28.42
CA ASP A 39 16.26 20.60 -28.91
C ASP A 39 17.42 20.21 -29.83
N LEU A 40 17.66 18.90 -30.06
CA LEU A 40 18.76 18.45 -30.91
C LEU A 40 18.45 18.68 -32.40
N PRO A 41 19.42 19.17 -33.20
CA PRO A 41 19.25 19.34 -34.64
C PRO A 41 18.77 18.07 -35.35
N GLU A 42 19.21 16.90 -34.90
CA GLU A 42 18.84 15.60 -35.44
C GLU A 42 17.37 15.28 -35.20
N TYR A 43 16.85 15.61 -34.02
CA TYR A 43 15.44 15.43 -33.69
C TYR A 43 14.56 16.43 -34.45
N VAL A 44 14.96 17.70 -34.52
CA VAL A 44 14.27 18.72 -35.33
C VAL A 44 14.26 18.32 -36.81
N GLY A 45 15.38 17.82 -37.32
CA GLY A 45 15.51 17.31 -38.70
C GLY A 45 14.60 16.12 -38.96
N LEU A 46 14.54 15.15 -38.03
CA LEU A 46 13.61 14.03 -38.09
C LEU A 46 12.15 14.50 -38.16
N CYS A 47 11.77 15.41 -37.28
CA CYS A 47 10.39 15.89 -37.19
C CYS A 47 9.97 16.68 -38.43
N THR A 48 10.89 17.47 -38.98
CA THR A 48 10.69 18.18 -40.25
C THR A 48 10.58 17.20 -41.42
N GLY A 49 11.46 16.20 -41.50
CA GLY A 49 11.48 15.21 -42.58
C GLY A 49 10.22 14.33 -42.64
N PHE A 50 9.64 14.01 -41.48
CA PHE A 50 8.44 13.19 -41.36
C PHE A 50 7.13 13.99 -41.18
N HIS A 51 7.18 15.32 -41.30
CA HIS A 51 6.02 16.22 -41.06
C HIS A 51 5.33 15.98 -39.71
N LEU A 52 6.10 15.73 -38.66
CA LEU A 52 5.58 15.53 -37.31
C LEU A 52 5.28 16.90 -36.66
N MET A 53 4.00 17.19 -36.43
CA MET A 53 3.58 18.39 -35.69
C MET A 53 3.86 18.21 -34.19
N LEU A 54 4.95 18.81 -33.71
CA LEU A 54 5.38 18.80 -32.32
C LEU A 54 5.27 20.19 -31.69
N GLY A 55 4.04 20.60 -31.40
CA GLY A 55 3.78 21.66 -30.42
C GLY A 55 3.78 21.08 -29.00
N SER A 56 4.08 21.92 -28.00
CA SER A 56 4.12 21.65 -26.54
C SER A 56 3.66 20.25 -26.16
N ILE A 57 4.61 19.33 -25.99
CA ILE A 57 4.36 17.90 -26.02
C ILE A 57 3.63 17.49 -24.72
N SER A 58 2.38 17.08 -24.85
CA SER A 58 1.69 16.36 -23.76
C SER A 58 2.20 14.92 -23.67
N PHE A 59 2.15 14.30 -22.49
CA PHE A 59 2.56 12.92 -22.27
C PHE A 59 1.90 11.91 -23.23
N ALA A 60 0.65 12.19 -23.63
CA ALA A 60 -0.09 11.40 -24.62
C ALA A 60 0.55 11.41 -26.02
N GLN A 61 1.18 12.51 -26.42
CA GLN A 61 1.90 12.61 -27.70
C GLN A 61 3.25 11.88 -27.66
N VAL A 62 4.00 11.94 -26.55
CA VAL A 62 5.24 11.17 -26.37
C VAL A 62 4.95 9.68 -26.57
N ARG A 63 3.92 9.15 -25.89
CA ARG A 63 3.56 7.72 -25.96
C ARG A 63 3.23 7.24 -27.37
N ARG A 64 2.58 8.08 -28.18
CA ARG A 64 2.21 7.75 -29.56
C ARG A 64 3.42 7.71 -30.49
N GLN A 65 4.39 8.58 -30.25
CA GLN A 65 5.59 8.68 -31.09
C GLN A 65 6.67 7.67 -30.71
N THR A 66 6.77 7.31 -29.43
CA THR A 66 7.69 6.25 -28.98
C THR A 66 7.28 4.86 -29.49
N GLN A 67 6.00 4.63 -29.74
CA GLN A 67 5.53 3.44 -30.48
C GLN A 67 6.09 3.40 -31.91
N ILE A 68 6.13 4.53 -32.61
CA ILE A 68 6.64 4.60 -33.99
C ILE A 68 8.17 4.40 -34.01
N ILE A 69 8.90 5.04 -33.10
CA ILE A 69 10.37 4.91 -33.00
C ILE A 69 10.78 3.49 -32.55
N GLY A 70 10.02 2.87 -31.65
CA GLY A 70 10.22 1.49 -31.22
C GLY A 70 10.05 0.46 -32.34
N ILE A 71 9.17 0.73 -33.31
CA ILE A 71 8.98 -0.11 -34.50
C ILE A 71 10.17 0.02 -35.47
N VAL A 72 10.77 1.21 -35.59
CA VAL A 72 11.86 1.49 -36.54
C VAL A 72 13.22 0.91 -36.08
N LEU A 73 13.47 0.79 -34.78
CA LEU A 73 14.81 0.45 -34.24
C LEU A 73 15.10 -1.04 -33.95
N ASN A 74 14.21 -1.96 -34.33
CA ASN A 74 14.45 -3.41 -34.49
C ASN A 74 15.40 -4.12 -33.44
N LEU A 75 14.81 -4.50 -32.30
CA LEU A 75 14.85 -5.82 -31.63
C LEU A 75 16.12 -6.49 -31.04
N LYS A 76 17.36 -5.98 -31.12
CA LYS A 76 18.52 -6.69 -30.48
C LYS A 76 18.94 -6.23 -29.07
N THR A 77 18.50 -5.06 -28.61
CA THR A 77 18.78 -4.53 -27.26
C THR A 77 17.63 -4.74 -26.27
N TRP A 78 16.57 -5.42 -26.70
CA TRP A 78 15.27 -5.45 -26.03
C TRP A 78 15.30 -6.09 -24.63
N THR A 79 16.18 -7.06 -24.37
CA THR A 79 16.22 -7.80 -23.09
C THR A 79 16.81 -7.00 -21.94
N ILE A 80 17.92 -6.27 -22.16
CA ILE A 80 18.54 -5.42 -21.13
C ILE A 80 17.72 -4.13 -20.94
N LYS A 81 17.19 -3.59 -22.05
CA LYS A 81 16.34 -2.41 -22.02
C LYS A 81 15.02 -2.68 -21.29
N SER A 82 14.40 -3.84 -21.51
CA SER A 82 13.21 -4.32 -20.78
C SER A 82 13.43 -4.45 -19.26
N LEU A 83 14.58 -4.99 -18.83
CA LEU A 83 14.93 -5.10 -17.41
C LEU A 83 15.14 -3.73 -16.75
N ILE A 84 15.80 -2.80 -17.44
CA ILE A 84 16.00 -1.43 -16.94
C ILE A 84 14.68 -0.66 -16.95
N GLU A 85 13.85 -0.80 -17.99
CA GLU A 85 12.52 -0.18 -18.09
C GLU A 85 11.56 -0.69 -17.01
N SER A 86 11.55 -2.00 -16.75
CA SER A 86 10.70 -2.58 -15.69
C SER A 86 11.16 -2.21 -14.30
N ALA A 87 12.47 -2.25 -14.02
CA ALA A 87 13.01 -1.81 -12.73
C ALA A 87 12.75 -0.32 -12.50
N PHE A 88 12.91 0.51 -13.53
CA PHE A 88 12.71 1.96 -13.48
C PHE A 88 11.23 2.35 -13.32
N LEU A 89 10.32 1.71 -14.07
CA LEU A 89 8.89 1.87 -13.87
C LEU A 89 8.47 1.39 -12.48
N ALA A 90 9.01 0.26 -12.01
CA ALA A 90 8.77 -0.20 -10.64
C ALA A 90 9.26 0.80 -9.59
N THR A 91 10.36 1.53 -9.85
CA THR A 91 10.86 2.55 -8.90
C THR A 91 10.06 3.85 -8.96
N ILE A 92 9.59 4.26 -10.14
CA ILE A 92 8.77 5.49 -10.29
C ILE A 92 7.37 5.28 -9.72
N TYR A 93 6.82 4.08 -9.88
CA TYR A 93 5.48 3.71 -9.43
C TYR A 93 5.52 2.86 -8.16
N ASP A 94 6.59 2.93 -7.36
CA ASP A 94 6.65 2.23 -6.08
C ASP A 94 5.66 2.88 -5.11
N ARG A 95 4.49 2.25 -5.01
CA ARG A 95 3.43 2.62 -4.09
C ARG A 95 3.37 1.70 -2.89
N ARG A 96 4.40 0.89 -2.65
CA ARG A 96 4.50 0.08 -1.44
C ARG A 96 4.51 0.99 -0.21
N VAL A 97 4.13 0.40 0.92
CA VAL A 97 4.24 1.03 2.22
C VAL A 97 5.70 0.92 2.66
N HIS A 98 6.27 2.03 3.11
CA HIS A 98 7.62 2.09 3.66
C HIS A 98 7.62 2.42 5.16
N THR A 99 6.54 3.02 5.66
CA THR A 99 6.37 3.34 7.08
C THR A 99 4.93 3.10 7.51
N VAL A 100 4.72 2.77 8.78
CA VAL A 100 3.37 2.60 9.36
C VAL A 100 2.55 3.89 9.23
N ASP A 101 3.19 5.05 9.38
CA ASP A 101 2.55 6.37 9.26
C ASP A 101 1.91 6.61 7.89
N GLU A 102 2.45 6.02 6.82
CA GLU A 102 1.87 6.10 5.47
C GLU A 102 0.51 5.41 5.37
N VAL A 103 0.15 4.52 6.30
CA VAL A 103 -1.18 3.88 6.37
C VAL A 103 -2.02 4.56 7.45
N VAL A 104 -1.46 4.78 8.64
CA VAL A 104 -2.15 5.39 9.80
C VAL A 104 -2.85 6.70 9.44
N LYS A 105 -2.16 7.58 8.69
CA LYS A 105 -2.71 8.90 8.33
C LYS A 105 -3.96 8.83 7.44
N HIS A 106 -4.21 7.70 6.78
CA HIS A 106 -5.36 7.45 5.91
C HIS A 106 -6.47 6.66 6.61
N LEU A 107 -6.33 6.33 7.90
CA LEU A 107 -7.38 5.64 8.65
C LEU A 107 -8.42 6.62 9.17
N CYS A 108 -9.69 6.35 8.85
CA CYS A 108 -10.84 7.12 9.33
C CYS A 108 -11.72 6.28 10.24
N PHE A 109 -12.20 6.86 11.34
CA PHE A 109 -13.00 6.15 12.35
C PHE A 109 -14.40 6.77 12.43
N ASN A 110 -15.38 6.09 11.86
CA ASN A 110 -16.75 6.58 11.68
C ASN A 110 -17.73 5.79 12.54
N THR A 111 -18.69 6.48 13.18
CA THR A 111 -19.74 5.80 13.96
C THR A 111 -21.01 5.66 13.14
N VAL A 112 -21.54 4.43 13.00
CA VAL A 112 -22.81 4.18 12.29
C VAL A 112 -23.98 4.08 13.27
N SER A 113 -23.77 3.45 14.43
CA SER A 113 -24.74 3.42 15.53
C SER A 113 -24.04 3.70 16.85
N CYS A 114 -24.57 4.64 17.63
CA CYS A 114 -23.89 5.20 18.79
C CYS A 114 -24.69 4.94 20.08
N THR A 115 -24.01 4.40 21.09
CA THR A 115 -24.37 4.58 22.50
C THR A 115 -23.46 5.65 23.09
N SER A 116 -23.79 6.19 24.27
CA SER A 116 -22.96 7.21 24.93
C SER A 116 -21.51 6.76 25.17
N THR A 117 -21.25 5.46 25.23
CA THR A 117 -19.91 4.88 25.45
C THR A 117 -19.16 4.54 24.16
N THR A 118 -19.80 4.56 22.98
CA THR A 118 -19.18 4.20 21.70
C THR A 118 -17.91 5.03 21.40
N PRO A 119 -17.88 6.36 21.56
CA PRO A 119 -16.67 7.15 21.26
C PRO A 119 -15.46 6.76 22.10
N TYR A 120 -15.68 6.32 23.35
CA TYR A 120 -14.61 5.87 24.24
C TYR A 120 -13.95 4.58 23.71
N TYR A 121 -14.75 3.60 23.30
CA TYR A 121 -14.23 2.36 22.71
C TYR A 121 -13.55 2.58 21.36
N ILE A 122 -14.04 3.51 20.53
CA ILE A 122 -13.37 3.86 19.27
C ILE A 122 -11.97 4.41 19.55
N LYS A 123 -11.82 5.27 20.55
CA LYS A 123 -10.51 5.80 20.95
C LYS A 123 -9.56 4.69 21.41
N LEU A 124 -10.05 3.75 22.23
CA LEU A 124 -9.26 2.59 22.65
C LEU A 124 -8.87 1.71 21.45
N PHE A 125 -9.81 1.39 20.57
CA PHE A 125 -9.57 0.61 19.37
C PHE A 125 -8.48 1.23 18.50
N ARG A 126 -8.57 2.55 18.25
CA ARG A 126 -7.57 3.29 17.48
C ARG A 126 -6.17 3.15 18.10
N LEU A 127 -6.04 3.38 19.41
CA LEU A 127 -4.75 3.27 20.11
C LEU A 127 -4.18 1.85 20.00
N ARG A 128 -5.03 0.83 20.10
CA ARG A 128 -4.60 -0.58 19.98
C ARG A 128 -4.20 -0.96 18.57
N LEU A 129 -4.97 -0.52 17.58
CA LEU A 129 -4.67 -0.72 16.17
C LEU A 129 -3.34 -0.07 15.79
N GLU A 130 -3.12 1.20 16.18
CA GLU A 130 -1.85 1.90 15.96
C GLU A 130 -0.68 1.17 16.62
N ARG A 131 -0.85 0.70 17.86
CA ARG A 131 0.18 -0.11 18.54
C ARG A 131 0.47 -1.42 17.80
N CYS A 132 -0.57 -2.12 17.35
CA CYS A 132 -0.43 -3.39 16.62
C CYS A 132 0.27 -3.18 15.27
N MET A 133 -0.05 -2.12 14.53
CA MET A 133 0.63 -1.79 13.27
C MET A 133 2.09 -1.39 13.45
N ASN A 134 2.47 -0.86 14.62
CA ASN A 134 3.86 -0.58 14.99
C ASN A 134 4.57 -1.80 15.61
N GLY A 135 3.88 -2.94 15.75
CA GLY A 135 4.49 -4.20 16.14
C GLY A 135 5.38 -4.79 15.06
N VAL A 136 6.11 -5.85 15.39
CA VAL A 136 7.03 -6.54 14.47
C VAL A 136 6.54 -7.96 14.22
N GLY A 137 6.40 -8.31 12.93
CA GLY A 137 6.08 -9.64 12.47
C GLY A 137 4.76 -10.20 12.98
N HIS A 138 4.64 -11.53 12.98
CA HIS A 138 3.48 -12.23 13.53
C HIS A 138 3.61 -12.37 15.07
N PRO A 139 2.50 -12.24 15.83
CA PRO A 139 2.48 -12.62 17.23
C PRO A 139 2.86 -14.10 17.41
N LEU A 140 3.85 -14.39 18.26
CA LEU A 140 4.34 -15.76 18.51
C LEU A 140 3.24 -16.68 19.04
N GLU A 141 2.33 -16.14 19.84
CA GLU A 141 1.20 -16.85 20.41
C GLU A 141 0.22 -17.38 19.34
N LEU A 142 0.28 -16.83 18.12
CA LEU A 142 -0.55 -17.26 16.99
C LEU A 142 0.10 -18.34 16.11
N GLN A 143 1.39 -18.64 16.27
CA GLN A 143 2.10 -19.53 15.35
C GLN A 143 1.36 -20.86 15.17
N SER A 144 1.04 -21.55 16.27
CA SER A 144 0.36 -22.85 16.25
C SER A 144 -1.04 -22.77 15.64
N CYS A 145 -1.73 -21.64 15.80
CA CYS A 145 -3.08 -21.43 15.29
C CYS A 145 -3.07 -21.16 13.78
N LEU A 146 -2.17 -20.29 13.31
CA LEU A 146 -2.04 -19.94 11.90
C LEU A 146 -1.55 -21.12 11.06
N GLU A 147 -0.62 -21.92 11.59
CA GLU A 147 -0.17 -23.16 10.96
C GLU A 147 -1.29 -24.20 10.87
N ALA A 148 -2.07 -24.38 11.96
CA ALA A 148 -3.18 -25.34 11.98
C ALA A 148 -4.32 -24.98 11.02
N LEU A 149 -4.56 -23.68 10.81
CA LEU A 149 -5.55 -23.19 9.84
C LEU A 149 -5.02 -23.21 8.40
N GLY A 150 -3.71 -23.43 8.21
CA GLY A 150 -3.06 -23.39 6.90
C GLY A 150 -3.03 -21.99 6.27
N THR A 151 -3.28 -20.94 7.06
CA THR A 151 -3.35 -19.56 6.55
C THR A 151 -1.97 -18.97 6.32
N VAL A 152 -0.99 -19.38 7.12
CA VAL A 152 0.41 -18.96 7.00
C VAL A 152 1.29 -20.20 7.13
N SER A 153 2.17 -20.42 6.16
CA SER A 153 3.14 -21.53 6.26
C SER A 153 4.22 -21.21 7.30
N GLU A 154 4.82 -22.23 7.91
CA GLU A 154 5.95 -22.05 8.84
C GLU A 154 7.09 -21.21 8.21
N GLN A 155 7.37 -21.44 6.92
CA GLN A 155 8.39 -20.70 6.18
C GLN A 155 8.04 -19.21 6.03
N GLU A 156 6.77 -18.90 5.75
CA GLU A 156 6.29 -17.53 5.63
C GLU A 156 6.33 -16.82 6.99
N PHE A 157 5.88 -17.50 8.05
CA PHE A 157 5.93 -16.98 9.42
C PHE A 157 7.37 -16.61 9.84
N ILE A 158 8.34 -17.48 9.53
CA ILE A 158 9.76 -17.23 9.80
C ILE A 158 10.28 -16.05 8.95
N ALA A 159 9.89 -15.98 7.67
CA ALA A 159 10.36 -14.94 6.76
C ALA A 159 9.86 -13.55 7.16
N SER A 160 8.65 -13.44 7.70
CA SER A 160 8.04 -12.18 8.14
C SER A 160 8.20 -11.93 9.65
N ALA A 161 8.86 -12.80 10.41
CA ALA A 161 9.01 -12.68 11.86
C ALA A 161 9.62 -11.34 12.32
N ASN A 162 10.45 -10.72 11.47
CA ASN A 162 11.10 -9.44 11.75
C ASN A 162 10.58 -8.30 10.86
N ASP A 163 9.44 -8.48 10.18
CA ASP A 163 8.89 -7.45 9.30
C ASP A 163 8.10 -6.41 10.12
N PRO A 164 8.59 -5.16 10.27
CA PRO A 164 7.90 -4.11 11.02
C PRO A 164 6.69 -3.54 10.28
N LEU A 165 6.49 -3.87 8.99
CA LEU A 165 5.39 -3.37 8.18
C LEU A 165 4.28 -4.40 7.97
N LEU A 166 4.44 -5.63 8.47
CA LEU A 166 3.51 -6.73 8.22
C LEU A 166 2.06 -6.35 8.56
N CYS A 167 1.80 -5.88 9.77
CA CYS A 167 0.44 -5.55 10.21
C CYS A 167 -0.13 -4.34 9.44
N ALA A 168 0.68 -3.32 9.15
CA ALA A 168 0.25 -2.18 8.33
C ALA A 168 -0.10 -2.61 6.89
N ASN A 169 0.71 -3.48 6.29
CA ASN A 169 0.45 -4.07 4.97
C ASN A 169 -0.81 -4.93 4.96
N LEU A 170 -1.04 -5.72 6.00
CA LEU A 170 -2.27 -6.51 6.15
C LEU A 170 -3.51 -5.63 6.30
N VAL A 171 -3.44 -4.53 7.06
CA VAL A 171 -4.55 -3.55 7.17
C VAL A 171 -4.83 -2.90 5.81
N LEU A 172 -3.78 -2.47 5.09
CA LEU A 172 -3.92 -1.94 3.74
C LEU A 172 -4.60 -2.95 2.83
N LEU A 173 -4.07 -4.17 2.77
CA LEU A 173 -4.58 -5.27 1.97
C LEU A 173 -6.05 -5.60 2.30
N CYS A 174 -6.44 -5.62 3.57
CA CYS A 174 -7.82 -5.83 4.00
C CYS A 174 -8.74 -4.66 3.63
N GLY A 175 -8.22 -3.44 3.60
CA GLY A 175 -8.97 -2.24 3.24
C GLY A 175 -9.12 -2.05 1.73
N THR A 176 -8.11 -2.39 0.93
CA THR A 176 -8.03 -2.02 -0.50
C THR A 176 -7.97 -3.21 -1.45
N ASP A 177 -7.82 -4.43 -0.94
CA ASP A 177 -7.46 -5.62 -1.72
C ASP A 177 -6.17 -5.48 -2.54
N SER A 178 -5.24 -4.63 -2.10
CA SER A 178 -3.95 -4.42 -2.74
C SER A 178 -2.84 -4.24 -1.71
N ASP A 179 -1.66 -4.78 -2.02
CA ASP A 179 -0.39 -4.53 -1.34
C ASP A 179 0.23 -3.17 -1.70
N LEU A 180 -0.36 -2.46 -2.67
CA LEU A 180 0.04 -1.13 -3.09
C LEU A 180 -0.95 -0.08 -2.59
N ARG A 181 -0.44 1.07 -2.18
CA ARG A 181 -1.28 2.23 -1.86
C ARG A 181 -2.11 2.65 -3.09
N PRO A 182 -3.36 3.12 -2.92
CA PRO A 182 -4.15 3.73 -4.00
C PRO A 182 -3.40 4.87 -4.72
N THR A 183 -3.79 5.19 -5.96
CA THR A 183 -3.09 6.22 -6.77
C THR A 183 -3.49 7.64 -6.35
N GLN A 184 -4.67 7.79 -5.76
CA GLN A 184 -5.16 9.07 -5.25
C GLN A 184 -4.45 9.39 -3.93
N ASP A 185 -4.01 10.63 -3.73
CA ASP A 185 -3.32 11.04 -2.49
C ASP A 185 -4.26 11.19 -1.29
N ASP A 186 -5.57 11.29 -1.49
CA ASP A 186 -6.60 11.50 -0.48
C ASP A 186 -7.42 10.24 -0.16
N TRP A 187 -6.89 9.07 -0.53
CA TRP A 187 -7.51 7.78 -0.21
C TRP A 187 -7.70 7.59 1.31
N THR A 188 -8.69 6.78 1.69
CA THR A 188 -8.93 6.49 3.12
C THR A 188 -9.42 5.07 3.33
N ILE A 189 -9.06 4.45 4.45
CA ILE A 189 -9.69 3.22 4.93
C ILE A 189 -10.61 3.58 6.10
N SER A 190 -11.90 3.40 5.89
CA SER A 190 -12.94 3.76 6.87
C SER A 190 -13.29 2.59 7.79
N PHE A 191 -12.93 2.68 9.06
CA PHE A 191 -13.46 1.82 10.12
C PHE A 191 -14.84 2.31 10.56
N LYS A 192 -15.87 1.50 10.33
CA LYS A 192 -17.28 1.81 10.62
C LYS A 192 -17.74 1.06 11.87
N PHE A 193 -18.08 1.78 12.93
CA PHE A 193 -18.41 1.18 14.22
C PHE A 193 -19.92 1.03 14.42
N PHE A 194 -20.33 -0.17 14.84
CA PHE A 194 -21.70 -0.55 15.14
C PHE A 194 -21.83 -0.87 16.63
N GLY A 195 -22.46 0.04 17.39
CA GLY A 195 -22.64 -0.08 18.83
C GLY A 195 -23.92 -0.79 19.29
N LYS A 196 -24.89 -1.03 18.38
CA LYS A 196 -26.24 -1.49 18.75
C LYS A 196 -26.60 -2.80 18.05
N HIS A 197 -26.30 -3.94 18.68
CA HIS A 197 -26.91 -5.23 18.34
C HIS A 197 -27.58 -5.89 19.54
N THR A 198 -28.66 -6.60 19.22
CA THR A 198 -29.72 -7.11 20.10
C THR A 198 -29.41 -8.47 20.74
N ARG A 199 -28.19 -8.99 20.56
CA ARG A 199 -27.72 -10.23 21.21
C ARG A 199 -26.26 -10.03 21.57
N ASP A 200 -25.99 -9.85 22.86
CA ASP A 200 -24.65 -9.99 23.42
C ASP A 200 -24.19 -11.43 23.10
N SER A 201 -23.36 -11.59 22.07
CA SER A 201 -22.63 -12.83 21.89
C SER A 201 -21.46 -12.85 22.85
N ASP A 202 -21.20 -14.01 23.44
CA ASP A 202 -20.02 -14.22 24.29
C ASP A 202 -18.72 -14.27 23.49
N ILE A 203 -18.81 -14.24 22.16
CA ILE A 203 -17.68 -14.29 21.22
C ILE A 203 -17.67 -13.01 20.38
N ALA A 204 -16.48 -12.42 20.24
CA ALA A 204 -16.15 -11.26 19.43
C ALA A 204 -16.40 -11.58 17.97
N ARG A 205 -17.23 -10.77 17.33
CA ARG A 205 -17.56 -10.94 15.93
C ARG A 205 -16.34 -10.63 15.07
N PRO A 206 -16.16 -11.38 13.97
CA PRO A 206 -15.15 -11.04 13.00
C PRO A 206 -15.37 -9.64 12.41
N LEU A 207 -14.28 -9.01 11.98
CA LEU A 207 -14.36 -7.79 11.17
C LEU A 207 -15.03 -8.13 9.83
N THR A 208 -15.75 -7.17 9.23
CA THR A 208 -16.23 -7.34 7.85
C THR A 208 -15.46 -6.43 6.92
N PHE A 209 -14.72 -7.02 5.98
CA PHE A 209 -13.91 -6.28 5.02
C PHE A 209 -14.72 -5.98 3.76
N ARG A 210 -14.84 -4.68 3.43
CA ARG A 210 -15.54 -4.19 2.24
C ARG A 210 -14.56 -3.41 1.37
N THR A 211 -13.71 -4.13 0.66
CA THR A 211 -12.60 -3.60 -0.15
C THR A 211 -13.08 -2.65 -1.25
N CYS A 212 -14.20 -2.97 -1.91
CA CYS A 212 -14.85 -2.09 -2.91
C CYS A 212 -15.22 -0.70 -2.37
N PHE A 213 -15.40 -0.56 -1.07
CA PHE A 213 -15.78 0.69 -0.39
C PHE A 213 -14.65 1.23 0.50
N GLN A 214 -13.47 0.63 0.46
CA GLN A 214 -12.34 0.93 1.35
C GLN A 214 -12.79 1.04 2.80
N SER A 215 -13.60 0.09 3.27
CA SER A 215 -14.17 0.15 4.63
C SER A 215 -14.14 -1.18 5.36
N ILE A 216 -14.03 -1.09 6.68
CA ILE A 216 -13.96 -2.22 7.61
C ILE A 216 -15.05 -2.01 8.65
N ASP A 217 -16.02 -2.92 8.72
CA ASP A 217 -17.08 -2.86 9.72
C ASP A 217 -16.59 -3.47 11.03
N VAL A 218 -16.75 -2.73 12.13
CA VAL A 218 -16.34 -3.10 13.49
C VAL A 218 -17.58 -3.17 14.38
N HIS A 219 -17.88 -4.36 14.89
CA HIS A 219 -19.00 -4.56 15.82
C HIS A 219 -18.49 -4.50 17.26
N LEU A 220 -18.97 -3.52 18.03
CA LEU A 220 -18.59 -3.37 19.45
C LEU A 220 -19.45 -4.28 20.34
N ASP A 221 -19.21 -5.58 20.27
CA ASP A 221 -19.81 -6.57 21.18
C ASP A 221 -19.13 -6.60 22.56
N ARG A 222 -19.58 -7.50 23.43
CA ARG A 222 -19.09 -7.58 24.82
C ARG A 222 -17.61 -7.96 24.88
N GLU A 223 -17.19 -9.00 24.15
CA GLU A 223 -15.81 -9.48 24.19
C GLU A 223 -14.83 -8.46 23.61
N LEU A 224 -15.15 -7.80 22.48
CA LEU A 224 -14.28 -6.74 21.95
C LEU A 224 -14.14 -5.58 22.94
N LYS A 225 -15.23 -5.17 23.60
CA LYS A 225 -15.17 -4.12 24.64
C LYS A 225 -14.29 -4.55 25.81
N GLU A 226 -14.39 -5.79 26.26
CA GLU A 226 -13.56 -6.35 27.34
C GLU A 226 -12.09 -6.37 26.93
N MET A 227 -11.75 -6.86 25.72
CA MET A 227 -10.38 -6.84 25.19
C MET A 227 -9.80 -5.43 25.10
N LEU A 228 -10.59 -4.44 24.68
CA LEU A 228 -10.14 -3.05 24.57
C LEU A 228 -9.84 -2.41 25.93
N LEU A 229 -10.54 -2.85 26.98
CA LEU A 229 -10.38 -2.38 28.36
C LEU A 229 -9.20 -3.02 29.10
N GLU A 230 -8.67 -4.15 28.63
CA GLU A 230 -7.56 -4.85 29.29
C GLU A 230 -6.36 -3.92 29.43
N PRO A 231 -5.71 -3.81 30.61
CA PRO A 231 -4.54 -2.97 30.75
C PRO A 231 -3.42 -3.39 29.78
N VAL A 232 -2.81 -2.43 29.09
CA VAL A 232 -1.55 -2.65 28.37
C VAL A 232 -0.45 -2.68 29.42
N ALA A 233 0.30 -3.78 29.53
CA ALA A 233 1.55 -3.74 30.30
C ALA A 233 2.48 -2.72 29.63
N ASN A 234 3.07 -1.81 30.41
CA ASN A 234 3.99 -0.79 29.91
C ASN A 234 5.30 -1.37 29.36
N ASP A 235 5.52 -2.67 29.57
CA ASP A 235 6.68 -3.38 29.10
C ASP A 235 6.48 -3.71 27.62
N SER A 236 7.50 -3.46 26.81
CA SER A 236 7.51 -3.64 25.35
C SER A 236 7.25 -5.07 24.86
N SER A 237 6.98 -6.03 25.77
CA SER A 237 6.61 -7.41 25.49
C SER A 237 5.16 -7.76 25.86
N GLY A 238 4.38 -6.80 26.36
CA GLY A 238 2.99 -7.03 26.80
C GLY A 238 2.02 -7.17 25.63
N THR A 239 1.91 -8.36 25.05
CA THR A 239 0.84 -8.72 24.12
C THR A 239 -0.50 -8.69 24.85
N SER A 240 -1.43 -7.82 24.40
CA SER A 240 -2.82 -7.82 24.89
C SER A 240 -3.61 -8.83 24.07
N LYS A 241 -4.72 -9.38 24.57
CA LYS A 241 -5.57 -10.27 23.78
C LYS A 241 -6.08 -9.65 22.47
N PHE A 242 -6.16 -8.32 22.43
CA PHE A 242 -6.52 -7.60 21.22
C PHE A 242 -5.55 -7.83 20.06
N ASP A 243 -4.24 -7.90 20.32
CA ASP A 243 -3.22 -7.97 19.26
C ASP A 243 -3.30 -9.29 18.46
N PRO A 244 -3.31 -10.49 19.09
CA PRO A 244 -3.50 -11.74 18.37
C PRO A 244 -4.91 -11.86 17.79
N TRP A 245 -5.95 -11.32 18.46
CA TRP A 245 -7.29 -11.30 17.88
C TRP A 245 -7.31 -10.52 16.56
N LEU A 246 -6.82 -9.28 16.55
CA LEU A 246 -6.81 -8.43 15.37
C LEU A 246 -5.95 -9.05 14.25
N HIS A 247 -4.74 -9.51 14.58
CA HIS A 247 -3.85 -10.13 13.60
C HIS A 247 -4.51 -11.34 12.93
N ASN A 248 -5.20 -12.18 13.72
CA ASN A 248 -5.96 -13.30 13.19
C ASN A 248 -7.09 -12.87 12.24
N GLN A 249 -7.78 -11.75 12.53
CA GLN A 249 -8.81 -11.20 11.63
C GLN A 249 -8.23 -10.72 10.30
N LEU A 250 -7.04 -10.10 10.34
CA LEU A 250 -6.38 -9.55 9.17
C LEU A 250 -5.81 -10.65 8.26
N VAL A 251 -5.24 -11.70 8.86
CA VAL A 251 -4.68 -12.84 8.11
C VAL A 251 -5.79 -13.71 7.52
N ASN A 252 -6.88 -13.97 8.26
CA ASN A 252 -8.00 -14.79 7.78
C ASN A 252 -9.10 -13.97 7.07
N ARG A 253 -8.71 -13.02 6.22
CA ARG A 253 -9.66 -12.07 5.61
C ARG A 253 -10.73 -12.69 4.72
N ASP A 254 -10.46 -13.84 4.12
CA ASP A 254 -11.41 -14.51 3.22
C ASP A 254 -12.67 -14.97 3.95
N HIS A 255 -12.56 -15.28 5.24
CA HIS A 255 -13.69 -15.66 6.10
C HIS A 255 -14.53 -14.46 6.56
N ASN A 256 -14.06 -13.26 6.24
CA ASN A 256 -14.53 -11.97 6.73
C ASN A 256 -15.04 -11.06 5.59
N THR A 257 -15.17 -11.59 4.38
CA THR A 257 -15.76 -10.89 3.24
C THR A 257 -17.29 -11.00 3.27
N GLY A 258 -17.99 -9.88 3.10
CA GLY A 258 -19.45 -9.81 3.12
C GLY A 258 -20.02 -8.57 2.44
#